data_AF-A0A2G8KGH5-F1
#
_entry.id   AF-A0A2G8KGH5-F1
#
_cell.length_a   1.000
_cell.length_b   1.000
_cell.length_c   1.000
_cell.angle_alpha   90.00
_cell.angle_beta   90.00
_cell.angle_gamma   90.00
#
_symmetry.space_group_name_H-M   'P 1'
#
loop_
_entity.id
_entity.type
_entity.pdbx_description
1 polymer ?
#
loop_
_entity_poly.entity_id
_entity_poly.type
_entity_poly.pdbx_seq_one_letter_code
_entity_poly.pdbx_strand_id
1 'polypeptide(L)'
;MAGTKLMQTKSGIIAILRSLPIDDKFNIVTFANNAYKWKPDFVFASKKQITSASRFINMLHPHGGTNIKEALIVAAKSFKDVQRIYRSIVFLTDGVPSVGSTDSARITTSVTNICSDRIAIFCIGIGNELDESLLRNLARNNRGRYSQIEASDKASDEMRTFFQDNIKPVLYDVNIISDQEVVVNSTLTRSNFLAYMDGQEILVAGMISDRLKQPFLNVTISGEGKDGKKIFLVKNRLNLVDMKRTKRNIDDNRVLERLWAFTKIKDLSHQLRTRRSAYDKSISASRMLQLSHKYGFLTPVTTLSLPLSGKSDDGGDFIISNIQLSTARVTTLPRNMYQILKWTPIYEPFALQNGSVSRVFGDPHFVIDIPLSNLTICFDIQRKEGDILMLIVDDAIGLLVNGEIVQDITSGTKILSLFGRLGITLGSSRLFFSPDRILIDSKMSVSWKKPCRITIDKFNLVIHDRQNVTVTHGDGMRMLIQLHTRIKHPSYFDLFLEDNDGFSSGASGIIGKFKNIAFHISFQSISTDQDKATLMYRHKQIPVRRRNNPFAKDSFCWHGRAEDFIDDIEEFTYGKLCS
;
A
#
# COMPACT_ATOMS: atom_id res chain seq x y z
N MET A 1 6.20 -1.06 30.00
CA MET A 1 6.41 -2.52 30.12
C MET A 1 5.67 -3.24 31.25
N ALA A 2 5.19 -2.59 32.32
CA ALA A 2 4.64 -3.33 33.47
C ALA A 2 3.43 -4.25 33.15
N GLY A 3 3.25 -5.29 33.97
CA GLY A 3 2.13 -6.22 33.87
C GLY A 3 2.24 -7.20 32.70
N THR A 4 1.12 -7.41 32.02
CA THR A 4 0.94 -8.42 30.96
C THR A 4 1.91 -8.26 29.79
N LYS A 5 2.26 -7.02 29.41
CA LYS A 5 3.23 -6.73 28.33
C LYS A 5 4.60 -7.37 28.60
N LEU A 6 5.15 -7.20 29.80
CA LEU A 6 6.44 -7.80 30.17
C LEU A 6 6.35 -9.32 30.29
N MET A 7 5.27 -9.86 30.87
CA MET A 7 5.08 -11.31 30.96
C MET A 7 5.07 -11.97 29.58
N GLN A 8 4.32 -11.40 28.63
CA GLN A 8 4.27 -11.87 27.25
C GLN A 8 5.60 -11.68 26.53
N THR A 9 6.29 -10.55 26.74
CA THR A 9 7.62 -10.33 26.17
C THR A 9 8.63 -11.37 26.65
N LYS A 10 8.64 -11.67 27.96
CA LYS A 10 9.51 -12.71 28.54
C LYS A 10 9.24 -14.06 27.90
N SER A 11 7.96 -14.46 27.82
CA SER A 11 7.54 -15.71 27.18
C SER A 11 7.94 -15.78 25.70
N GLY A 12 7.73 -14.70 24.94
CA GLY A 12 8.09 -14.63 23.53
C GLY A 12 9.61 -14.68 23.29
N ILE A 13 10.42 -13.97 24.09
CA ILE A 13 11.89 -14.05 23.98
C ILE A 13 12.37 -15.46 24.31
N ILE A 14 11.82 -16.10 25.35
CA ILE A 14 12.17 -17.48 25.70
C ILE A 14 11.78 -18.44 24.56
N ALA A 15 10.62 -18.23 23.92
CA ALA A 15 10.20 -19.02 22.77
C ALA A 15 11.16 -18.86 21.58
N ILE A 16 11.61 -17.63 21.29
CA ILE A 16 12.63 -17.36 20.26
C ILE A 16 13.93 -18.09 20.60
N LEU A 17 14.45 -17.96 21.82
CA LEU A 17 15.69 -18.61 22.25
C LEU A 17 15.63 -20.13 22.12
N ARG A 18 14.48 -20.74 22.40
CA ARG A 18 14.27 -22.19 22.23
C ARG A 18 14.19 -22.64 20.78
N SER A 19 13.88 -21.73 19.87
CA SER A 19 13.83 -22.01 18.42
C SER A 19 15.16 -21.83 17.71
N LEU A 20 16.19 -21.33 18.41
CA LEU A 20 17.53 -21.15 17.85
C LEU A 20 18.20 -22.51 17.59
N PRO A 21 18.82 -22.72 16.42
CA PRO A 21 19.76 -23.81 16.18
C PRO A 21 20.87 -23.85 17.22
N ILE A 22 21.34 -25.05 17.61
CA ILE A 22 22.35 -25.21 18.67
C ILE A 22 23.71 -24.57 18.34
N ASP A 23 24.02 -24.45 17.05
CA ASP A 23 25.25 -23.84 16.53
C ASP A 23 25.19 -22.31 16.54
N ASP A 24 24.00 -21.71 16.69
CA ASP A 24 23.83 -20.27 16.74
C ASP A 24 24.38 -19.71 18.04
N LYS A 25 24.85 -18.46 17.97
CA LYS A 25 25.32 -17.72 19.13
C LYS A 25 24.41 -16.55 19.43
N PHE A 26 24.10 -16.33 20.70
CA PHE A 26 23.24 -15.25 21.14
C PHE A 26 23.81 -14.55 22.37
N ASN A 27 23.31 -13.33 22.61
CA ASN A 27 23.44 -12.60 23.85
C ASN A 27 22.17 -11.76 24.04
N ILE A 28 21.92 -11.30 25.26
CA ILE A 28 20.74 -10.51 25.59
C ILE A 28 21.22 -9.14 26.09
N VAL A 29 20.65 -8.08 25.53
CA VAL A 29 20.85 -6.71 26.02
C VAL A 29 19.51 -6.23 26.55
N THR A 30 19.45 -5.94 27.84
CA THR A 30 18.29 -5.30 28.47
C THR A 30 18.54 -3.81 28.55
N PHE A 31 17.48 -3.01 28.51
CA PHE A 31 17.63 -1.56 28.56
C PHE A 31 16.49 -0.89 29.31
N ALA A 32 16.83 0.22 29.95
CA ALA A 32 15.94 1.19 30.55
C ALA A 32 16.60 2.58 30.39
N ASN A 33 17.06 3.19 31.48
CA ASN A 33 17.94 4.37 31.44
C ASN A 33 19.31 4.04 30.80
N ASN A 34 19.81 2.85 31.10
CA ASN A 34 21.09 2.30 30.67
C ASN A 34 20.85 0.94 29.99
N ALA A 35 21.85 0.45 29.26
CA ALA A 35 21.80 -0.86 28.62
C ALA A 35 22.82 -1.83 29.26
N TYR A 36 22.38 -3.06 29.52
CA TYR A 36 23.17 -4.09 30.21
C TYR A 36 23.17 -5.39 29.43
N LYS A 37 24.35 -5.99 29.29
CA LYS A 37 24.52 -7.31 28.67
C LYS A 37 24.31 -8.40 29.71
N TRP A 38 23.59 -9.46 29.37
CA TRP A 38 23.47 -10.66 30.20
C TRP A 38 24.82 -11.36 30.37
N LYS A 39 25.59 -11.49 29.28
CA LYS A 39 26.96 -12.01 29.27
C LYS A 39 27.92 -11.00 28.64
N PRO A 40 29.22 -11.04 28.99
CA PRO A 40 30.23 -10.22 28.31
C PRO A 40 30.25 -10.48 26.80
N ASP A 41 30.21 -11.77 26.42
CA ASP A 41 30.33 -12.23 25.03
C ASP A 41 29.15 -13.13 24.62
N PHE A 42 29.07 -13.39 23.32
CA PHE A 42 28.10 -14.31 22.73
C PHE A 42 28.34 -15.76 23.18
N VAL A 43 27.25 -16.48 23.50
CA VAL A 43 27.29 -17.90 23.88
C VAL A 43 26.49 -18.75 22.89
N PHE A 44 26.90 -20.00 22.71
CA PHE A 44 26.13 -20.96 21.91
C PHE A 44 24.74 -21.21 22.50
N ALA A 45 23.74 -21.42 21.64
CA ALA A 45 22.35 -21.75 21.97
C ALA A 45 22.18 -23.20 22.49
N SER A 46 23.10 -23.64 23.35
CA SER A 46 22.97 -24.91 24.07
C SER A 46 21.81 -24.86 25.06
N LYS A 47 21.21 -26.03 25.34
CA LYS A 47 20.14 -26.17 26.35
C LYS A 47 20.50 -25.54 27.69
N LYS A 48 21.75 -25.71 28.15
CA LYS A 48 22.27 -25.11 29.39
C LYS A 48 22.23 -23.57 29.36
N GLN A 49 22.70 -22.96 28.27
CA GLN A 49 22.72 -21.50 28.14
C GLN A 49 21.30 -20.93 27.96
N ILE A 50 20.43 -21.61 27.21
CA ILE A 50 19.01 -21.22 27.08
C ILE A 50 18.30 -21.27 28.44
N THR A 51 18.54 -22.31 29.26
CA THR A 51 17.98 -22.36 30.62
C THR A 51 18.51 -21.24 31.50
N SER A 52 19.82 -20.93 31.43
CA SER A 52 20.41 -19.83 32.19
C SER A 52 19.87 -18.46 31.75
N ALA A 53 19.71 -18.24 30.45
CA ALA A 53 19.11 -17.04 29.87
C ALA A 53 17.65 -16.89 30.28
N SER A 54 16.89 -17.99 30.28
CA SER A 54 15.48 -17.99 30.69
C SER A 54 15.31 -17.55 32.15
N ARG A 55 16.21 -18.00 33.05
CA ARG A 55 16.23 -17.52 34.46
C ARG A 55 16.52 -16.02 34.53
N PHE A 56 17.52 -15.54 33.78
CA PHE A 56 17.83 -14.11 33.71
C PHE A 56 16.64 -13.28 33.23
N ILE A 57 15.99 -13.70 32.13
CA ILE A 57 14.80 -13.04 31.57
C ILE A 57 13.65 -13.00 32.60
N ASN A 58 13.42 -14.10 33.32
CA ASN A 58 12.34 -14.17 34.31
C ASN A 58 12.54 -13.22 35.50
N MET A 59 13.79 -12.90 35.86
CA MET A 59 14.12 -11.94 36.92
C MET A 59 14.03 -10.47 36.48
N LEU A 60 13.73 -10.17 35.22
CA LEU A 60 13.62 -8.79 34.76
C LEU A 60 12.37 -8.11 35.35
N HIS A 61 12.54 -6.90 35.86
CA HIS A 61 11.45 -6.05 36.33
C HIS A 61 11.49 -4.72 35.58
N PRO A 62 10.32 -4.10 35.31
CA PRO A 62 10.28 -2.82 34.62
C PRO A 62 10.85 -1.75 35.57
N HIS A 63 11.76 -0.92 35.07
CA HIS A 63 12.31 0.21 35.82
C HIS A 63 12.77 1.32 34.87
N GLY A 64 12.85 2.56 35.36
CA GLY A 64 13.39 3.70 34.60
C GLY A 64 12.60 4.07 33.34
N GLY A 65 13.27 4.78 32.43
CA GLY A 65 12.77 5.18 31.11
C GLY A 65 13.33 4.32 29.97
N THR A 66 13.41 4.89 28.77
CA THR A 66 13.61 4.14 27.52
C THR A 66 14.76 4.73 26.69
N ASN A 67 15.97 4.20 26.84
CA ASN A 67 17.15 4.64 26.10
C ASN A 67 17.46 3.72 24.91
N ILE A 68 16.65 3.88 23.84
CA ILE A 68 16.75 3.05 22.62
C ILE A 68 18.11 3.17 21.95
N LYS A 69 18.67 4.39 21.88
CA LYS A 69 19.96 4.64 21.22
C LYS A 69 21.07 3.85 21.90
N GLU A 70 21.19 3.94 23.22
CA GLU A 70 22.25 3.26 23.96
C GLU A 70 22.13 1.74 23.83
N ALA A 71 20.92 1.20 23.95
CA ALA A 71 20.65 -0.23 23.80
C ALA A 71 21.16 -0.79 22.45
N LEU A 72 20.81 -0.11 21.36
CA LEU A 72 21.20 -0.52 20.01
C LEU A 72 22.70 -0.36 19.77
N ILE A 73 23.32 0.68 20.34
CA ILE A 73 24.78 0.89 20.25
C ILE A 73 25.54 -0.21 21.00
N VAL A 74 25.12 -0.54 22.22
CA VAL A 74 25.73 -1.62 23.02
C VAL A 74 25.59 -2.96 22.32
N ALA A 75 24.40 -3.25 21.77
CA ALA A 75 24.16 -4.46 20.98
C ALA A 75 25.05 -4.51 19.72
N ALA A 76 25.11 -3.42 18.94
CA ALA A 76 25.90 -3.37 17.72
C ALA A 76 27.41 -3.51 17.99
N LYS A 77 27.92 -2.87 19.06
CA LYS A 77 29.34 -2.98 19.47
C LYS A 77 29.71 -4.38 19.96
N SER A 78 28.75 -5.17 20.44
CA SER A 78 29.01 -6.55 20.87
C SER A 78 29.48 -7.45 19.73
N PHE A 79 29.25 -7.06 18.47
CA PHE A 79 29.71 -7.81 17.30
C PHE A 79 31.14 -7.49 16.84
N LYS A 80 31.89 -6.63 17.55
CA LYS A 80 33.21 -6.14 17.10
C LYS A 80 34.21 -7.27 16.81
N ASP A 81 34.23 -8.30 17.67
CA ASP A 81 35.16 -9.42 17.57
C ASP A 81 34.57 -10.65 16.86
N VAL A 82 33.29 -10.57 16.49
CA VAL A 82 32.62 -11.60 15.71
C VAL A 82 33.00 -11.38 14.24
N GLN A 83 33.59 -12.37 13.60
CA GLN A 83 33.92 -12.34 12.17
C GLN A 83 33.22 -13.49 11.42
N ARG A 84 32.92 -13.26 10.13
CA ARG A 84 32.49 -14.28 9.17
C ARG A 84 31.19 -15.04 9.47
N ILE A 85 30.24 -14.40 10.14
CA ILE A 85 28.87 -14.92 10.31
C ILE A 85 27.85 -13.80 10.11
N TYR A 86 26.61 -14.20 9.77
CA TYR A 86 25.47 -13.31 9.73
C TYR A 86 25.20 -12.72 11.13
N ARG A 87 24.89 -11.42 11.18
CA ARG A 87 24.69 -10.68 12.44
C ARG A 87 23.36 -9.97 12.39
N SER A 88 22.54 -10.20 13.40
CA SER A 88 21.25 -9.55 13.54
C SER A 88 20.97 -9.14 14.97
N ILE A 89 20.29 -8.01 15.13
CA ILE A 89 19.70 -7.54 16.37
C ILE A 89 18.18 -7.70 16.24
N VAL A 90 17.57 -8.40 17.18
CA VAL A 90 16.12 -8.38 17.36
C VAL A 90 15.84 -7.39 18.49
N PHE A 91 15.27 -6.25 18.14
CA PHE A 91 14.99 -5.16 19.05
C PHE A 91 13.51 -5.14 19.43
N LEU A 92 13.22 -5.11 20.74
CA LEU A 92 11.87 -5.13 21.27
C LEU A 92 11.64 -3.89 22.14
N THR A 93 10.51 -3.22 21.96
CA THR A 93 10.08 -2.09 22.80
C THR A 93 8.56 -2.02 22.86
N ASP A 94 8.00 -1.52 23.96
CA ASP A 94 6.58 -1.17 24.07
C ASP A 94 6.34 0.34 24.13
N GLY A 95 7.41 1.13 23.96
CA GLY A 95 7.43 2.55 24.24
C GLY A 95 8.26 3.37 23.25
N VAL A 96 8.10 4.69 23.36
CA VAL A 96 8.91 5.71 22.70
C VAL A 96 10.24 5.96 23.45
N PRO A 97 11.31 6.45 22.78
CA PRO A 97 12.51 6.88 23.48
C PRO A 97 12.21 8.02 24.47
N SER A 98 12.66 7.90 25.72
CA SER A 98 12.44 8.90 26.76
C SER A 98 13.70 9.30 27.51
N VAL A 99 14.81 8.56 27.33
CA VAL A 99 16.09 8.82 27.99
C VAL A 99 17.21 8.90 26.95
N GLY A 100 18.14 9.84 27.14
CA GLY A 100 19.22 10.10 26.20
C GLY A 100 18.72 10.82 24.94
N SER A 101 19.01 10.27 23.77
CA SER A 101 18.55 10.85 22.51
C SER A 101 17.10 10.45 22.25
N THR A 102 16.20 11.42 22.16
CA THR A 102 14.77 11.21 21.85
C THR A 102 14.40 11.49 20.39
N ASP A 103 15.27 12.17 19.64
CA ASP A 103 15.07 12.44 18.21
C ASP A 103 15.25 11.17 17.35
N SER A 104 14.16 10.71 16.76
CA SER A 104 14.07 9.47 15.97
C SER A 104 15.04 9.44 14.79
N ALA A 105 15.25 10.57 14.10
CA ALA A 105 16.14 10.66 12.94
C ALA A 105 17.61 10.57 13.37
N ARG A 106 17.98 11.22 14.47
CA ARG A 106 19.33 11.15 15.06
C ARG A 106 19.65 9.75 15.58
N ILE A 107 18.69 9.09 16.24
CA ILE A 107 18.84 7.69 16.70
C ILE A 107 19.09 6.79 15.49
N THR A 108 18.20 6.85 14.49
CA THR A 108 18.31 6.05 13.26
C THR A 108 19.65 6.25 12.59
N THR A 109 20.08 7.50 12.39
CA THR A 109 21.36 7.82 11.73
C THR A 109 22.55 7.29 12.53
N SER A 110 22.55 7.50 13.85
CA SER A 110 23.65 7.04 14.73
C SER A 110 23.80 5.53 14.71
N VAL A 111 22.69 4.80 14.88
CA VAL A 111 22.67 3.33 14.91
C VAL A 111 23.05 2.74 13.54
N THR A 112 22.49 3.29 12.46
CA THR A 112 22.79 2.83 11.09
C THR A 112 24.27 3.02 10.75
N ASN A 113 24.86 4.13 11.20
CA ASN A 113 26.29 4.38 11.00
C ASN A 113 27.17 3.36 11.71
N ILE A 114 26.80 2.94 12.93
CA ILE A 114 27.58 1.95 13.70
C ILE A 114 27.41 0.55 13.09
N CYS A 115 26.21 0.21 12.63
CA CYS A 115 25.96 -1.09 11.99
C CYS A 115 26.69 -1.27 10.65
N SER A 116 27.03 -0.16 9.97
CA SER A 116 27.88 -0.13 8.77
C SER A 116 27.48 -1.17 7.72
N ASP A 117 26.17 -1.33 7.48
CA ASP A 117 25.60 -2.28 6.52
C ASP A 117 25.87 -3.78 6.76
N ARG A 118 26.46 -4.12 7.91
CA ARG A 118 26.87 -5.50 8.27
C ARG A 118 26.01 -6.15 9.35
N ILE A 119 25.18 -5.36 10.03
CA ILE A 119 24.29 -5.84 11.09
C ILE A 119 22.85 -5.57 10.67
N ALA A 120 22.04 -6.61 10.62
CA ALA A 120 20.61 -6.47 10.38
C ALA A 120 19.87 -6.09 11.66
N ILE A 121 18.85 -5.22 11.59
CA ILE A 121 18.00 -4.90 12.76
C ILE A 121 16.56 -5.23 12.45
N PHE A 122 15.98 -6.14 13.23
CA PHE A 122 14.57 -6.48 13.20
C PHE A 122 13.89 -5.86 14.41
N CYS A 123 12.81 -5.12 14.20
CA CYS A 123 12.12 -4.40 15.26
C CYS A 123 10.75 -5.03 15.54
N ILE A 124 10.46 -5.29 16.81
CA ILE A 124 9.17 -5.73 17.30
C ILE A 124 8.65 -4.66 18.27
N GLY A 125 7.58 -3.99 17.87
CA GLY A 125 6.86 -3.06 18.75
C GLY A 125 5.72 -3.80 19.46
N ILE A 126 5.60 -3.68 20.78
CA ILE A 126 4.56 -4.34 21.57
C ILE A 126 3.52 -3.32 22.04
N GLY A 127 2.27 -3.50 21.65
CA GLY A 127 1.18 -2.58 21.97
C GLY A 127 1.15 -1.34 21.07
N ASN A 128 0.55 -0.26 21.55
CA ASN A 128 0.17 0.91 20.73
C ASN A 128 0.95 2.19 21.03
N GLU A 129 1.74 2.23 22.11
CA GLU A 129 2.47 3.43 22.57
C GLU A 129 3.89 3.51 21.96
N LEU A 130 3.98 3.37 20.63
CA LEU A 130 5.25 3.18 19.93
C LEU A 130 5.60 4.36 19.03
N ASP A 131 6.90 4.62 18.89
CA ASP A 131 7.40 5.42 17.77
C ASP A 131 7.59 4.51 16.55
N GLU A 132 6.49 4.24 15.83
CA GLU A 132 6.52 3.38 14.64
C GLU A 132 7.46 3.89 13.55
N SER A 133 7.58 5.22 13.40
CA SER A 133 8.45 5.83 12.40
C SER A 133 9.91 5.48 12.69
N LEU A 134 10.33 5.61 13.95
CA LEU A 134 11.65 5.18 14.39
C LEU A 134 11.90 3.70 14.11
N LEU A 135 10.99 2.82 14.52
CA LEU A 135 11.17 1.37 14.39
C LEU A 135 11.20 0.92 12.92
N ARG A 136 10.30 1.45 12.08
CA ARG A 136 10.29 1.19 10.64
C ARG A 136 11.57 1.70 9.97
N ASN A 137 12.05 2.88 10.34
CA ASN A 137 13.27 3.44 9.78
C ASN A 137 14.53 2.69 10.24
N LEU A 138 14.62 2.29 11.51
CA LEU A 138 15.71 1.45 12.02
C LEU A 138 15.77 0.13 11.26
N ALA A 139 14.65 -0.58 11.17
CA ALA A 139 14.60 -1.86 10.48
C ALA A 139 14.94 -1.71 8.99
N ARG A 140 14.27 -0.78 8.29
CA ARG A 140 14.46 -0.55 6.85
C ARG A 140 15.88 -0.11 6.50
N ASN A 141 16.49 0.76 7.30
CA ASN A 141 17.84 1.25 7.05
C ASN A 141 18.92 0.22 7.38
N ASN A 142 18.59 -0.78 8.19
CA ASN A 142 19.50 -1.86 8.59
C ASN A 142 18.98 -3.23 8.13
N ARG A 143 18.44 -3.31 6.90
CA ARG A 143 18.15 -4.58 6.18
C ARG A 143 17.28 -5.59 6.95
N GLY A 144 16.47 -5.13 7.89
CA GLY A 144 15.51 -5.96 8.61
C GLY A 144 14.08 -5.50 8.38
N ARG A 145 13.19 -5.98 9.24
CA ARG A 145 11.75 -5.75 9.16
C ARG A 145 11.19 -5.28 10.49
N TYR A 146 10.06 -4.60 10.41
CA TYR A 146 9.31 -4.13 11.57
C TYR A 146 7.96 -4.87 11.64
N SER A 147 7.59 -5.32 12.83
CA SER A 147 6.24 -5.78 13.13
C SER A 147 5.72 -5.12 14.39
N GLN A 148 4.44 -4.78 14.41
CA GLN A 148 3.72 -4.39 15.61
C GLN A 148 2.91 -5.61 16.08
N ILE A 149 3.04 -5.94 17.35
CA ILE A 149 2.38 -7.07 17.99
C ILE A 149 1.51 -6.53 19.10
N GLU A 150 0.23 -6.93 19.12
CA GLU A 150 -0.68 -6.54 20.18
C GLU A 150 -0.33 -7.26 21.48
N ALA A 151 -0.48 -6.56 22.61
CA ALA A 151 -0.26 -7.13 23.93
C ALA A 151 -1.41 -8.07 24.32
N SER A 152 -1.42 -9.27 23.74
CA SER A 152 -2.43 -10.32 23.93
C SER A 152 -1.77 -11.66 24.22
N ASP A 153 -2.54 -12.67 24.62
CA ASP A 153 -2.02 -14.01 24.91
C ASP A 153 -1.31 -14.66 23.70
N LYS A 154 -1.56 -14.15 22.49
CA LYS A 154 -0.91 -14.59 21.25
C LYS A 154 0.42 -13.90 20.97
N ALA A 155 0.78 -12.85 21.71
CA ALA A 155 1.98 -12.06 21.46
C ALA A 155 3.25 -12.91 21.42
N SER A 156 3.34 -13.93 22.29
CA SER A 156 4.49 -14.84 22.32
C SER A 156 4.63 -15.67 21.03
N ASP A 157 3.51 -16.16 20.49
CA ASP A 157 3.49 -16.91 19.24
C ASP A 157 3.78 -16.00 18.04
N GLU A 158 3.20 -14.80 18.00
CA GLU A 158 3.46 -13.81 16.95
C GLU A 158 4.95 -13.39 16.92
N MET A 159 5.58 -13.21 18.08
CA MET A 159 7.01 -12.92 18.19
C MET A 159 7.86 -14.06 17.64
N ARG A 160 7.50 -15.31 17.97
CA ARG A 160 8.19 -16.51 17.46
C ARG A 160 8.03 -16.63 15.94
N THR A 161 6.82 -16.48 15.43
CA THR A 161 6.52 -16.52 13.99
C THR A 161 7.28 -15.43 13.24
N PHE A 162 7.27 -14.20 13.75
CA PHE A 162 8.04 -13.12 13.14
C PHE A 162 9.54 -13.44 13.07
N PHE A 163 10.12 -14.03 14.12
CA PHE A 163 11.52 -14.44 14.10
C PHE A 163 11.77 -15.53 13.04
N GLN A 164 10.95 -16.58 13.04
CA GLN A 164 11.09 -17.73 12.14
C GLN A 164 10.87 -17.35 10.67
N ASP A 165 9.96 -16.41 10.36
CA ASP A 165 9.65 -16.04 8.99
C ASP A 165 10.67 -15.06 8.38
N ASN A 166 11.42 -14.35 9.21
CA ASN A 166 12.26 -13.25 8.74
C ASN A 166 13.76 -13.45 8.99
N ILE A 167 14.17 -14.40 9.84
CA ILE A 167 15.57 -14.58 10.26
C ILE A 167 16.01 -16.04 10.05
N LYS A 168 16.21 -16.40 8.77
CA LYS A 168 16.73 -17.72 8.34
C LYS A 168 17.82 -17.55 7.28
N PRO A 169 19.03 -17.06 7.64
CA PRO A 169 20.11 -16.86 6.69
C PRO A 169 20.65 -18.21 6.19
N VAL A 170 20.69 -18.39 4.88
CA VAL A 170 21.27 -19.58 4.22
C VAL A 170 22.70 -19.32 3.75
N LEU A 171 22.94 -18.13 3.18
CA LEU A 171 24.27 -17.65 2.82
C LEU A 171 24.46 -16.22 3.34
N TYR A 172 25.66 -15.87 3.79
CA TYR A 172 26.03 -14.49 4.09
C TYR A 172 27.08 -13.96 3.11
N ASP A 173 27.19 -12.64 2.97
CA ASP A 173 28.08 -11.95 2.02
C ASP A 173 27.94 -12.50 0.59
N VAL A 174 26.70 -12.47 0.11
CA VAL A 174 26.35 -12.99 -1.21
C VAL A 174 26.81 -11.98 -2.27
N ASN A 175 27.74 -12.41 -3.10
CA ASN A 175 28.37 -11.62 -4.13
C ASN A 175 28.09 -12.25 -5.50
N ILE A 176 27.47 -11.49 -6.39
CA ILE A 176 27.16 -11.89 -7.76
C ILE A 176 28.07 -11.09 -8.69
N ILE A 177 29.00 -11.79 -9.34
CA ILE A 177 30.00 -11.20 -10.21
C ILE A 177 29.71 -11.65 -11.64
N SER A 178 29.63 -10.69 -12.55
CA SER A 178 29.48 -10.92 -13.99
C SER A 178 30.68 -10.33 -14.74
N ASP A 179 30.92 -10.84 -15.95
CA ASP A 179 32.00 -10.35 -16.82
C ASP A 179 31.82 -8.86 -17.14
N GLN A 180 32.77 -8.03 -16.70
CA GLN A 180 32.75 -6.58 -16.88
C GLN A 180 32.84 -6.16 -18.36
N GLU A 181 33.38 -7.03 -19.20
CA GLU A 181 33.50 -6.80 -20.63
C GLU A 181 32.20 -7.09 -21.41
N VAL A 182 31.28 -7.83 -20.79
CA VAL A 182 30.01 -8.23 -21.39
C VAL A 182 28.86 -7.40 -20.85
N VAL A 183 28.86 -7.12 -19.54
CA VAL A 183 27.80 -6.35 -18.86
C VAL A 183 28.23 -4.91 -18.69
N VAL A 184 27.38 -3.96 -19.10
CA VAL A 184 27.63 -2.53 -18.93
C VAL A 184 27.55 -2.18 -17.44
N ASN A 185 28.70 -2.01 -16.79
CA ASN A 185 28.81 -1.87 -15.34
C ASN A 185 27.93 -0.74 -14.75
N SER A 186 27.76 0.38 -15.46
CA SER A 186 26.90 1.49 -15.01
C SER A 186 25.42 1.11 -14.87
N THR A 187 24.98 0.08 -15.59
CA THR A 187 23.59 -0.39 -15.64
C THR A 187 23.30 -1.48 -14.61
N LEU A 188 24.33 -2.19 -14.15
CA LEU A 188 24.19 -3.30 -13.21
C LEU A 188 23.56 -2.80 -11.91
N THR A 189 22.48 -3.45 -11.46
CA THR A 189 21.90 -3.21 -10.13
C THR A 189 22.85 -3.73 -9.07
N ARG A 190 22.60 -3.36 -7.80
CA ARG A 190 23.28 -3.97 -6.66
C ARG A 190 23.44 -5.49 -6.82
N SER A 191 24.67 -5.96 -6.65
CA SER A 191 25.04 -7.38 -6.78
C SER A 191 25.70 -7.97 -5.54
N ASN A 192 25.82 -7.19 -4.45
CA ASN A 192 26.37 -7.60 -3.16
C ASN A 192 25.28 -7.52 -2.08
N PHE A 193 24.98 -8.62 -1.39
CA PHE A 193 23.89 -8.73 -0.42
C PHE A 193 24.42 -9.26 0.91
N LEU A 194 23.89 -8.75 2.04
CA LEU A 194 24.37 -9.18 3.36
C LEU A 194 24.10 -10.67 3.60
N ALA A 195 22.92 -11.13 3.19
CA ALA A 195 22.52 -12.51 3.28
C ALA A 195 21.47 -12.86 2.25
N TYR A 196 21.41 -14.14 1.90
CA TYR A 196 20.29 -14.80 1.26
C TYR A 196 19.49 -15.54 2.34
N MET A 197 18.21 -15.19 2.48
CA MET A 197 17.31 -15.82 3.45
C MET A 197 16.53 -16.96 2.78
N ASP A 198 16.22 -17.98 3.57
CA ASP A 198 15.33 -19.05 3.15
C ASP A 198 13.96 -18.50 2.71
N GLY A 199 13.43 -19.01 1.61
CA GLY A 199 12.18 -18.55 0.99
C GLY A 199 12.23 -17.17 0.31
N GLN A 200 13.39 -16.50 0.26
CA GLN A 200 13.55 -15.23 -0.47
C GLN A 200 14.19 -15.43 -1.85
N GLU A 201 14.12 -14.38 -2.67
CA GLU A 201 14.74 -14.30 -4.00
C GLU A 201 15.65 -13.07 -4.09
N ILE A 202 16.80 -13.22 -4.76
CA ILE A 202 17.70 -12.12 -5.11
C ILE A 202 17.62 -11.89 -6.62
N LEU A 203 17.20 -10.68 -7.01
CA LEU A 203 17.18 -10.25 -8.40
C LEU A 203 18.35 -9.29 -8.69
N VAL A 204 19.18 -9.65 -9.66
CA VAL A 204 20.22 -8.76 -10.23
C VAL A 204 19.92 -8.57 -11.71
N ALA A 205 19.92 -7.32 -12.15
CA ALA A 205 19.65 -6.95 -13.53
C ALA A 205 20.74 -6.02 -14.07
N GLY A 206 21.03 -6.13 -15.36
CA GLY A 206 22.00 -5.29 -16.06
C GLY A 206 21.79 -5.35 -17.57
N MET A 207 22.42 -4.44 -18.30
CA MET A 207 22.41 -4.43 -19.75
C MET A 207 23.66 -5.10 -20.30
N ILE A 208 23.47 -5.92 -21.34
CA ILE A 208 24.56 -6.54 -22.08
C ILE A 208 25.07 -5.54 -23.13
N SER A 209 26.38 -5.47 -23.32
CA SER A 209 27.02 -4.61 -24.32
C SER A 209 26.66 -5.06 -25.74
N ASP A 210 26.36 -4.10 -26.61
CA ASP A 210 26.16 -4.36 -28.04
C ASP A 210 27.44 -4.84 -28.72
N ARG A 211 28.60 -4.41 -28.20
CA ARG A 211 29.94 -4.84 -28.65
C ARG A 211 30.40 -5.99 -27.76
N LEU A 212 29.91 -7.19 -28.05
CA LEU A 212 30.33 -8.40 -27.36
C LEU A 212 31.79 -8.73 -27.73
N LYS A 213 32.71 -8.63 -26.77
CA LYS A 213 34.09 -9.13 -26.92
C LYS A 213 34.17 -10.66 -26.85
N GLN A 214 33.16 -11.30 -26.26
CA GLN A 214 33.04 -12.74 -26.13
C GLN A 214 31.59 -13.20 -26.30
N PRO A 215 31.33 -14.41 -26.84
CA PRO A 215 29.98 -14.88 -27.15
C PRO A 215 29.22 -15.45 -25.94
N PHE A 216 29.82 -15.42 -24.75
CA PHE A 216 29.24 -15.99 -23.54
C PHE A 216 29.28 -15.00 -22.37
N LEU A 217 28.29 -15.11 -21.49
CA LEU A 217 28.27 -14.44 -20.20
C LEU A 217 28.57 -15.47 -19.11
N ASN A 218 29.62 -15.23 -18.32
CA ASN A 218 29.87 -15.95 -17.08
C ASN A 218 29.31 -15.16 -15.90
N VAL A 219 28.59 -15.86 -15.03
CA VAL A 219 28.12 -15.33 -13.75
C VAL A 219 28.65 -16.24 -12.65
N THR A 220 29.39 -15.65 -11.72
CA THR A 220 29.86 -16.31 -10.51
C THR A 220 29.07 -15.79 -9.34
N ILE A 221 28.31 -16.67 -8.69
CA ILE A 221 27.64 -16.36 -7.43
C ILE A 221 28.49 -16.96 -6.32
N SER A 222 28.81 -16.17 -5.31
CA SER A 222 29.52 -16.65 -4.13
C SER A 222 28.84 -16.16 -2.86
N GLY A 223 29.01 -16.91 -1.78
CA GLY A 223 28.55 -16.53 -0.44
C GLY A 223 29.23 -17.42 0.60
N GLU A 224 29.20 -17.03 1.85
CA GLU A 224 29.77 -17.80 2.96
C GLU A 224 28.65 -18.58 3.68
N GLY A 225 28.88 -19.88 3.86
CA GLY A 225 27.98 -20.76 4.61
C GLY A 225 28.17 -20.66 6.12
N LYS A 226 27.42 -21.47 6.88
CA LYS A 226 27.46 -21.48 8.35
C LYS A 226 28.84 -21.78 8.95
N ASP A 227 29.69 -22.50 8.23
CA ASP A 227 31.05 -22.87 8.62
C ASP A 227 32.09 -21.81 8.23
N GLY A 228 31.65 -20.67 7.69
CA GLY A 228 32.51 -19.61 7.18
C GLY A 228 33.25 -19.99 5.89
N LYS A 229 32.96 -21.15 5.29
CA LYS A 229 33.52 -21.51 3.99
C LYS A 229 32.80 -20.76 2.90
N LYS A 230 33.59 -20.25 1.95
CA LYS A 230 33.07 -19.61 0.74
C LYS A 230 32.55 -20.68 -0.21
N ILE A 231 31.26 -20.63 -0.47
CA ILE A 231 30.55 -21.46 -1.43
C ILE A 231 30.48 -20.69 -2.74
N PHE A 232 30.89 -21.34 -3.83
CA PHE A 232 30.75 -20.82 -5.18
C PHE A 232 29.64 -21.58 -5.88
N LEU A 233 28.53 -20.87 -6.12
CA LEU A 233 27.44 -21.34 -6.95
C LEU A 233 27.74 -20.86 -8.38
N VAL A 234 28.56 -21.64 -9.09
CA VAL A 234 28.83 -21.40 -10.50
C VAL A 234 27.73 -22.07 -11.31
N LYS A 235 26.93 -21.28 -12.04
CA LYS A 235 25.96 -21.86 -12.97
C LYS A 235 25.85 -21.02 -14.24
N ASN A 236 26.10 -21.71 -15.35
CA ASN A 236 25.85 -21.35 -16.74
C ASN A 236 26.76 -20.30 -17.38
N ARG A 237 27.61 -20.80 -18.28
CA ARG A 237 28.06 -20.06 -19.46
C ARG A 237 26.85 -19.86 -20.36
N LEU A 238 26.24 -18.70 -20.32
CA LEU A 238 25.09 -18.39 -21.19
C LEU A 238 25.60 -18.03 -22.58
N ASN A 239 25.22 -18.78 -23.61
CA ASN A 239 25.54 -18.43 -25.00
C ASN A 239 24.64 -17.27 -25.46
N LEU A 240 25.23 -16.10 -25.64
CA LEU A 240 24.52 -14.87 -26.01
C LEU A 240 24.13 -14.85 -27.49
N VAL A 241 24.82 -15.62 -28.32
CA VAL A 241 24.54 -15.73 -29.76
C VAL A 241 23.23 -16.48 -29.99
N ASP A 242 22.98 -17.54 -29.23
CA ASP A 242 21.73 -18.31 -29.29
C ASP A 242 20.54 -17.48 -28.81
N MET A 243 20.74 -16.65 -27.79
CA MET A 243 19.71 -15.72 -27.28
C MET A 243 19.32 -14.63 -28.30
N LYS A 244 20.27 -14.13 -29.10
CA LYS A 244 19.99 -13.20 -30.21
C LYS A 244 19.26 -13.87 -31.37
N ARG A 245 19.46 -15.18 -31.60
CA ARG A 245 18.80 -15.96 -32.67
C ARG A 245 17.39 -16.39 -32.32
N THR A 246 17.10 -16.69 -31.05
CA THR A 246 15.71 -16.86 -30.60
C THR A 246 14.99 -15.52 -30.73
N LYS A 247 14.16 -15.37 -31.78
CA LYS A 247 13.16 -14.30 -31.89
C LYS A 247 12.19 -14.39 -30.70
N ARG A 248 12.58 -13.87 -29.54
CA ARG A 248 11.61 -13.54 -28.49
C ARG A 248 10.72 -12.44 -29.01
N ASN A 249 9.43 -12.49 -28.68
CA ASN A 249 8.50 -11.44 -29.08
C ASN A 249 9.03 -10.08 -28.61
N ILE A 250 8.81 -9.04 -29.42
CA ILE A 250 9.25 -7.66 -29.10
C ILE A 250 8.75 -7.23 -27.71
N ASP A 251 7.58 -7.74 -27.30
CA ASP A 251 6.98 -7.48 -26.00
C ASP A 251 7.78 -8.08 -24.82
N ASP A 252 8.39 -9.26 -24.97
CA ASP A 252 9.22 -9.87 -23.92
C ASP A 252 10.46 -9.02 -23.64
N ASN A 253 11.09 -8.49 -24.68
CA ASN A 253 12.26 -7.62 -24.53
C ASN A 253 11.89 -6.29 -23.86
N ARG A 254 10.72 -5.72 -24.17
CA ARG A 254 10.20 -4.52 -23.49
C ARG A 254 9.90 -4.77 -22.02
N VAL A 255 9.34 -5.94 -21.68
CA VAL A 255 9.07 -6.33 -20.29
C VAL A 255 10.37 -6.49 -19.49
N LEU A 256 11.39 -7.16 -20.06
CA LEU A 256 12.69 -7.33 -19.41
C LEU A 256 13.43 -6.00 -19.21
N GLU A 257 13.39 -5.10 -20.20
CA GLU A 257 13.97 -3.77 -20.08
C GLU A 257 13.27 -2.94 -19.00
N ARG A 258 11.93 -2.98 -18.95
CA ARG A 258 11.14 -2.28 -17.93
C ARG A 258 11.35 -2.86 -16.53
N LEU A 259 11.52 -4.18 -16.41
CA LEU A 259 11.89 -4.86 -15.16
C LEU A 259 13.28 -4.41 -14.67
N TRP A 260 14.27 -4.34 -15.57
CA TRP A 260 15.59 -3.78 -15.23
C TRP A 260 15.46 -2.34 -14.73
N ALA A 261 14.73 -1.49 -15.45
CA ALA A 261 14.58 -0.08 -15.09
C ALA A 261 13.93 0.09 -13.71
N PHE A 262 12.86 -0.66 -13.44
CA PHE A 262 12.20 -0.67 -12.13
C PHE A 262 13.14 -1.12 -11.00
N THR A 263 13.89 -2.21 -11.23
CA THR A 263 14.84 -2.75 -10.25
C THR A 263 15.98 -1.75 -9.99
N LYS A 264 16.48 -1.08 -11.04
CA LYS A 264 17.51 -0.05 -10.93
C LYS A 264 17.01 1.19 -10.19
N ILE A 265 15.78 1.63 -10.42
CA ILE A 265 15.15 2.74 -9.66
C ILE A 265 15.02 2.37 -8.19
N LYS A 266 14.60 1.14 -7.86
CA LYS A 266 14.55 0.67 -6.46
C LYS A 266 15.92 0.69 -5.79
N ASP A 267 16.96 0.23 -6.48
CA ASP A 267 18.35 0.28 -6.01
C ASP A 267 18.81 1.74 -5.77
N LEU A 268 18.57 2.64 -6.73
CA LEU A 268 18.89 4.06 -6.56
C LEU A 268 18.14 4.71 -5.40
N SER A 269 16.87 4.36 -5.21
CA SER A 269 16.06 4.81 -4.05
C SER A 269 16.63 4.33 -2.72
N HIS A 270 17.15 3.11 -2.66
CA HIS A 270 17.87 2.60 -1.49
C HIS A 270 19.17 3.38 -1.25
N GLN A 271 19.97 3.64 -2.29
CA GLN A 271 21.21 4.41 -2.21
C GLN A 271 20.99 5.85 -1.72
N LEU A 272 19.90 6.50 -2.10
CA LEU A 272 19.55 7.84 -1.60
C LEU A 272 19.40 7.89 -0.07
N ARG A 273 19.02 6.76 0.55
CA ARG A 273 18.84 6.65 2.00
C ARG A 273 20.11 6.25 2.71
N THR A 274 20.87 5.31 2.15
CA THR A 274 22.03 4.69 2.81
C THR A 274 23.35 5.43 2.59
N ARG A 275 23.53 6.13 1.46
CA ARG A 275 24.76 6.87 1.19
C ARG A 275 24.93 8.03 2.17
N ARG A 276 26.17 8.31 2.54
CA ARG A 276 26.50 9.40 3.49
C ARG A 276 26.71 10.74 2.78
N SER A 277 27.40 10.73 1.64
CA SER A 277 27.73 11.94 0.89
C SER A 277 26.51 12.55 0.21
N ALA A 278 26.31 13.86 0.40
CA ALA A 278 25.30 14.62 -0.34
C ALA A 278 25.55 14.60 -1.86
N TYR A 279 26.83 14.59 -2.26
CA TYR A 279 27.23 14.47 -3.66
C TYR A 279 26.86 13.11 -4.26
N ASP A 280 27.08 12.02 -3.53
CA ASP A 280 26.71 10.69 -4.06
C ASP A 280 25.19 10.50 -4.10
N LYS A 281 24.45 11.15 -3.18
CA LYS A 281 22.99 11.20 -3.22
C LYS A 281 22.49 11.98 -4.41
N SER A 282 23.09 13.14 -4.74
CA SER A 282 22.66 13.91 -5.90
C SER A 282 22.88 13.13 -7.20
N ILE A 283 24.01 12.42 -7.35
CA ILE A 283 24.26 11.52 -8.49
C ILE A 283 23.18 10.44 -8.59
N SER A 284 22.83 9.77 -7.48
CA SER A 284 21.78 8.75 -7.48
C SER A 284 20.40 9.34 -7.81
N ALA A 285 20.09 10.54 -7.32
CA ALA A 285 18.84 11.24 -7.61
C ALA A 285 18.74 11.59 -9.10
N SER A 286 19.80 12.16 -9.68
CA SER A 286 19.86 12.51 -11.10
C SER A 286 19.70 11.28 -12.00
N ARG A 287 20.36 10.17 -11.69
CA ARG A 287 20.19 8.90 -12.44
C ARG A 287 18.78 8.33 -12.29
N MET A 288 18.21 8.39 -11.08
CA MET A 288 16.84 7.92 -10.84
C MET A 288 15.85 8.76 -11.64
N LEU A 289 16.03 10.07 -11.67
CA LEU A 289 15.22 11.01 -12.45
C LEU A 289 15.28 10.68 -13.95
N GLN A 290 16.48 10.53 -14.51
CA GLN A 290 16.68 10.18 -15.92
C GLN A 290 15.97 8.88 -16.31
N LEU A 291 16.13 7.82 -15.51
CA LEU A 291 15.43 6.55 -15.75
C LEU A 291 13.91 6.70 -15.58
N SER A 292 13.47 7.49 -14.62
CA SER A 292 12.05 7.73 -14.38
C SER A 292 11.38 8.44 -15.55
N HIS A 293 12.03 9.44 -16.15
CA HIS A 293 11.56 10.06 -17.39
C HIS A 293 11.61 9.10 -18.58
N LYS A 294 12.74 8.40 -18.77
CA LYS A 294 12.93 7.49 -19.91
C LYS A 294 11.85 6.39 -19.95
N TYR A 295 11.48 5.84 -18.79
CA TYR A 295 10.54 4.72 -18.70
C TYR A 295 9.16 5.11 -18.16
N GLY A 296 8.89 6.39 -17.89
CA GLY A 296 7.60 6.86 -17.38
C GLY A 296 7.25 6.30 -16.00
N PHE A 297 8.21 6.29 -15.07
CA PHE A 297 7.95 5.90 -13.68
C PHE A 297 7.67 7.12 -12.80
N LEU A 298 6.59 7.03 -12.02
CA LEU A 298 6.39 7.93 -10.89
C LEU A 298 7.27 7.47 -9.73
N THR A 299 8.15 8.34 -9.27
CA THR A 299 9.15 8.05 -8.24
C THR A 299 9.26 9.23 -7.28
N PRO A 300 10.00 9.09 -6.16
CA PRO A 300 10.21 10.21 -5.24
C PRO A 300 10.91 11.45 -5.83
N VAL A 301 11.43 11.38 -7.07
CA VAL A 301 12.08 12.52 -7.76
C VAL A 301 11.32 13.01 -9.00
N THR A 302 10.22 12.35 -9.39
CA THR A 302 9.40 12.77 -10.53
C THR A 302 8.02 13.19 -10.07
N THR A 303 7.45 14.15 -10.80
CA THR A 303 6.05 14.56 -10.70
C THR A 303 5.39 14.34 -12.05
N LEU A 304 4.11 13.96 -12.05
CA LEU A 304 3.32 13.86 -13.27
C LEU A 304 2.47 15.13 -13.36
N SER A 305 2.65 15.90 -14.43
CA SER A 305 1.89 17.12 -14.69
C SER A 305 0.96 16.88 -15.88
N LEU A 306 -0.33 17.12 -15.69
CA LEU A 306 -1.34 17.02 -16.74
C LEU A 306 -1.76 18.45 -17.11
N PRO A 307 -1.25 19.02 -18.22
CA PRO A 307 -1.71 20.32 -18.68
C PRO A 307 -3.12 20.19 -19.26
N LEU A 308 -4.11 20.72 -18.55
CA LEU A 308 -5.43 20.99 -19.13
C LEU A 308 -5.34 22.32 -19.86
N SER A 309 -5.53 22.32 -21.18
CA SER A 309 -5.72 23.54 -21.97
C SER A 309 -7.10 23.48 -22.61
N GLY A 310 -7.92 24.50 -22.34
CA GLY A 310 -9.22 24.77 -22.97
C GLY A 310 -9.13 25.96 -23.95
N LYS A 311 -10.13 26.09 -24.84
CA LYS A 311 -10.40 27.20 -25.75
C LYS A 311 -11.84 27.62 -25.51
N SER A 312 -11.99 28.94 -25.51
CA SER A 312 -13.23 29.72 -25.43
C SER A 312 -14.21 29.42 -26.58
N ASP A 313 -15.47 29.82 -26.35
CA ASP A 313 -16.73 29.56 -27.05
C ASP A 313 -16.82 29.65 -28.59
N ASP A 314 -15.76 29.90 -29.35
CA ASP A 314 -15.82 29.97 -30.83
C ASP A 314 -15.05 28.83 -31.52
N GLY A 315 -15.68 27.65 -31.51
CA GLY A 315 -15.67 26.64 -32.59
C GLY A 315 -14.36 26.28 -33.31
N GLY A 316 -13.38 25.68 -32.63
CA GLY A 316 -12.26 24.99 -33.29
C GLY A 316 -11.72 23.79 -32.51
N ASP A 317 -11.56 22.65 -33.19
CA ASP A 317 -11.20 21.32 -32.66
C ASP A 317 -9.99 21.28 -31.70
N PHE A 318 -10.04 20.35 -30.73
CA PHE A 318 -8.97 20.09 -29.76
C PHE A 318 -8.12 18.87 -30.10
N ILE A 319 -6.81 19.05 -29.94
CA ILE A 319 -5.79 18.00 -29.95
C ILE A 319 -5.21 17.92 -28.54
N ILE A 320 -5.20 16.73 -27.92
CA ILE A 320 -4.46 16.46 -26.67
C ILE A 320 -2.98 16.74 -26.93
N SER A 321 -2.40 17.74 -26.26
CA SER A 321 -0.96 17.92 -26.26
C SER A 321 -0.29 17.00 -25.21
N ASN A 322 0.91 16.53 -25.52
CA ASN A 322 1.60 15.41 -24.87
C ASN A 322 1.66 15.49 -23.32
N ILE A 323 1.35 14.38 -22.64
CA ILE A 323 1.56 14.19 -21.19
C ILE A 323 3.04 14.41 -20.86
N GLN A 324 3.34 15.31 -19.92
CA GLN A 324 4.71 15.58 -19.50
C GLN A 324 4.98 15.08 -18.07
N LEU A 325 5.94 14.17 -17.96
CA LEU A 325 6.60 13.90 -16.68
C LEU A 325 7.56 15.06 -16.41
N SER A 326 7.46 15.70 -15.25
CA SER A 326 8.26 16.86 -14.86
C SER A 326 9.22 16.51 -13.70
N THR A 327 10.31 17.26 -13.59
CA THR A 327 11.30 17.07 -12.53
C THR A 327 10.78 17.68 -11.23
N ALA A 328 10.73 16.93 -10.14
CA ALA A 328 10.50 17.52 -8.83
C ALA A 328 11.68 18.44 -8.48
N ARG A 329 11.44 19.69 -8.06
CA ARG A 329 12.52 20.59 -7.60
C ARG A 329 13.24 19.93 -6.42
N VAL A 330 14.51 19.58 -6.59
CA VAL A 330 15.39 19.12 -5.50
C VAL A 330 15.89 20.35 -4.72
N THR A 331 14.98 21.16 -4.22
CA THR A 331 15.29 22.25 -3.29
C THR A 331 14.91 21.75 -1.92
N THR A 332 15.88 21.17 -1.19
CA THR A 332 15.78 20.67 0.19
C THR A 332 14.55 19.79 0.45
N LEU A 333 14.74 18.51 0.81
CA LEU A 333 13.68 17.74 1.46
C LEU A 333 12.97 18.64 2.49
N PRO A 334 11.68 19.01 2.29
CA PRO A 334 11.00 19.84 3.27
C PRO A 334 11.00 19.06 4.57
N ARG A 335 11.62 19.62 5.62
CA ARG A 335 11.52 19.07 6.97
C ARG A 335 10.08 19.02 7.48
N ASN A 336 9.13 19.63 6.77
CA ASN A 336 7.75 19.81 7.19
C ASN A 336 6.74 19.21 6.19
N MET A 337 6.83 17.90 5.93
CA MET A 337 5.69 17.13 5.38
C MET A 337 4.95 16.37 6.50
N TYR A 338 4.93 16.93 7.71
CA TYR A 338 4.30 16.35 8.92
C TYR A 338 3.16 17.20 9.51
N GLN A 339 2.72 18.25 8.82
CA GLN A 339 1.54 18.99 9.23
C GLN A 339 0.59 19.10 8.05
N ILE A 340 -0.36 18.17 7.98
CA ILE A 340 -1.81 18.30 7.66
C ILE A 340 -2.32 16.86 7.62
N LEU A 341 -2.39 16.20 8.78
CA LEU A 341 -3.21 15.02 9.04
C LEU A 341 -3.39 15.01 10.56
N LYS A 342 -4.41 15.71 11.07
CA LYS A 342 -4.80 15.58 12.47
C LYS A 342 -5.54 14.25 12.60
N TRP A 343 -4.86 13.23 13.13
CA TRP A 343 -5.46 11.94 13.45
C TRP A 343 -6.15 12.07 14.80
N THR A 344 -7.48 11.93 14.82
CA THR A 344 -8.26 11.81 16.06
C THR A 344 -9.01 10.47 16.04
N PRO A 345 -8.81 9.60 17.05
CA PRO A 345 -9.65 8.43 17.23
C PRO A 345 -11.04 8.86 17.70
N ILE A 346 -12.09 8.35 17.08
CA ILE A 346 -13.48 8.62 17.47
C ILE A 346 -14.15 7.27 17.78
N TYR A 347 -14.80 7.21 18.94
CA TYR A 347 -15.83 6.22 19.28
C TYR A 347 -17.17 6.95 19.24
N GLU A 348 -17.93 6.80 18.15
CA GLU A 348 -19.35 7.15 18.11
C GLU A 348 -20.15 5.95 17.58
N PRO A 349 -21.24 5.55 18.25
CA PRO A 349 -22.08 4.46 17.80
C PRO A 349 -22.91 4.86 16.56
N PHE A 350 -22.87 4.04 15.52
CA PHE A 350 -23.53 4.28 14.23
C PHE A 350 -24.97 3.77 14.20
N ALA A 351 -25.91 4.64 13.78
CA ALA A 351 -27.28 4.29 13.40
C ALA A 351 -27.58 4.89 12.02
N LEU A 352 -28.09 4.07 11.08
CA LEU A 352 -28.60 4.53 9.77
C LEU A 352 -29.78 5.48 10.00
N GLN A 353 -29.73 6.69 9.43
CA GLN A 353 -30.87 7.62 9.43
C GLN A 353 -31.76 7.42 8.20
N ASN A 354 -33.07 7.47 8.40
CA ASN A 354 -34.12 7.29 7.37
C ASN A 354 -34.29 8.57 6.51
N GLY A 355 -33.32 8.89 5.64
CA GLY A 355 -33.42 9.96 4.64
C GLY A 355 -33.58 9.46 3.19
N SER A 356 -33.77 10.36 2.23
CA SER A 356 -33.74 10.08 0.78
C SER A 356 -32.30 9.81 0.32
N VAL A 357 -31.99 8.58 -0.07
CA VAL A 357 -30.61 8.12 -0.30
C VAL A 357 -30.51 7.52 -1.70
N SER A 358 -29.60 8.03 -2.54
CA SER A 358 -29.23 7.38 -3.81
C SER A 358 -28.26 6.22 -3.54
N ARG A 359 -28.45 5.04 -4.13
CA ARG A 359 -27.75 3.81 -3.74
C ARG A 359 -27.31 2.98 -4.95
N VAL A 360 -26.23 2.24 -4.77
CA VAL A 360 -25.67 1.28 -5.73
C VAL A 360 -25.41 -0.03 -5.02
N PHE A 361 -26.05 -1.12 -5.46
CA PHE A 361 -25.97 -2.43 -4.81
C PHE A 361 -25.61 -3.56 -5.76
N GLY A 362 -24.77 -4.49 -5.31
CA GLY A 362 -24.66 -5.83 -5.92
C GLY A 362 -24.41 -5.81 -7.44
N ASP A 363 -25.24 -6.51 -8.22
CA ASP A 363 -25.23 -6.56 -9.70
C ASP A 363 -25.80 -5.25 -10.25
N PRO A 364 -24.94 -4.29 -10.60
CA PRO A 364 -24.99 -2.96 -10.03
C PRO A 364 -26.36 -2.32 -10.28
N HIS A 365 -27.21 -2.44 -9.26
CA HIS A 365 -28.57 -1.94 -9.23
C HIS A 365 -28.52 -0.54 -8.66
N PHE A 366 -28.81 0.44 -9.51
CA PHE A 366 -28.86 1.84 -9.15
C PHE A 366 -30.27 2.16 -8.67
N VAL A 367 -30.39 2.79 -7.51
CA VAL A 367 -31.63 3.38 -6.99
C VAL A 367 -31.33 4.85 -6.75
N ILE A 368 -31.79 5.73 -7.62
CA ILE A 368 -31.39 7.14 -7.62
C ILE A 368 -32.60 8.00 -7.28
N ASP A 369 -32.47 8.79 -6.22
CA ASP A 369 -33.45 9.79 -5.82
C ASP A 369 -33.21 11.09 -6.58
N ILE A 370 -34.29 11.64 -7.13
CA ILE A 370 -34.32 12.85 -7.96
C ILE A 370 -35.08 13.93 -7.19
N PRO A 371 -34.36 14.80 -6.45
CA PRO A 371 -34.99 15.74 -5.52
C PRO A 371 -35.93 16.72 -6.20
N LEU A 372 -35.53 17.24 -7.37
CA LEU A 372 -36.31 18.24 -8.13
C LEU A 372 -37.69 17.75 -8.58
N SER A 373 -37.89 16.44 -8.64
CA SER A 373 -39.14 15.83 -9.09
C SER A 373 -39.78 14.92 -8.06
N ASN A 374 -39.20 14.84 -6.86
CA ASN A 374 -39.64 13.97 -5.76
C ASN A 374 -39.95 12.52 -6.21
N LEU A 375 -39.02 11.93 -6.99
CA LEU A 375 -39.17 10.60 -7.56
C LEU A 375 -37.87 9.81 -7.49
N THR A 376 -38.02 8.48 -7.41
CA THR A 376 -36.91 7.53 -7.35
C THR A 376 -36.92 6.68 -8.62
N ILE A 377 -35.79 6.60 -9.32
CA ILE A 377 -35.60 5.73 -10.48
C ILE A 377 -34.71 4.54 -10.13
N CYS A 378 -34.88 3.42 -10.83
CA CYS A 378 -34.01 2.26 -10.63
C CYS A 378 -33.68 1.50 -11.92
N PHE A 379 -32.42 1.16 -12.12
CA PHE A 379 -31.95 0.47 -13.31
C PHE A 379 -30.67 -0.34 -13.02
N ASP A 380 -30.38 -1.30 -13.88
CA ASP A 380 -29.18 -2.14 -13.78
C ASP A 380 -28.22 -1.78 -14.91
N ILE A 381 -26.90 -1.75 -14.63
CA ILE A 381 -25.87 -1.60 -15.67
C ILE A 381 -25.03 -2.88 -15.73
N GLN A 382 -25.17 -3.67 -16.79
CA GLN A 382 -24.32 -4.86 -16.96
C GLN A 382 -23.05 -4.53 -17.75
N ARG A 383 -21.90 -4.86 -17.16
CA ARG A 383 -20.57 -4.61 -17.74
C ARG A 383 -19.65 -5.82 -17.59
N LYS A 384 -18.56 -5.82 -18.34
CA LYS A 384 -17.56 -6.89 -18.29
C LYS A 384 -16.62 -6.70 -17.12
N GLU A 385 -16.02 -7.79 -16.67
CA GLU A 385 -14.96 -7.74 -15.67
C GLU A 385 -13.84 -6.79 -16.13
N GLY A 386 -13.41 -5.89 -15.24
CA GLY A 386 -12.39 -4.87 -15.50
C GLY A 386 -12.92 -3.56 -16.09
N ASP A 387 -14.20 -3.49 -16.49
CA ASP A 387 -14.82 -2.22 -16.87
C ASP A 387 -14.91 -1.29 -15.67
N ILE A 388 -14.69 0.01 -15.88
CA ILE A 388 -14.74 1.00 -14.80
C ILE A 388 -15.78 2.03 -15.09
N LEU A 389 -16.74 2.15 -14.18
CA LEU A 389 -17.85 3.08 -14.28
C LEU A 389 -17.55 4.36 -13.50
N MET A 390 -17.72 5.51 -14.13
CA MET A 390 -17.68 6.82 -13.48
C MET A 390 -19.02 7.11 -12.80
N LEU A 391 -19.06 6.97 -11.48
CA LEU A 391 -20.28 7.09 -10.69
C LEU A 391 -20.60 8.56 -10.41
N ILE A 392 -19.60 9.34 -9.99
CA ILE A 392 -19.77 10.76 -9.64
C ILE A 392 -18.53 11.52 -10.10
N VAL A 393 -18.73 12.67 -10.76
CA VAL A 393 -17.68 13.63 -11.11
C VAL A 393 -18.17 15.01 -10.73
N ASP A 394 -17.48 15.69 -9.82
CA ASP A 394 -17.79 17.06 -9.41
C ASP A 394 -16.49 17.82 -9.15
N ASP A 395 -15.96 18.43 -10.20
CA ASP A 395 -14.67 19.13 -10.19
C ASP A 395 -14.67 20.37 -9.29
N ALA A 396 -15.83 21.00 -9.09
CA ALA A 396 -15.95 22.22 -8.28
C ALA A 396 -15.67 21.96 -6.79
N ILE A 397 -16.07 20.77 -6.30
CA ILE A 397 -15.72 20.31 -4.95
C ILE A 397 -14.50 19.38 -4.95
N GLY A 398 -14.02 18.96 -6.12
CA GLY A 398 -12.87 18.07 -6.27
C GLY A 398 -13.19 16.61 -5.94
N LEU A 399 -14.39 16.13 -6.29
CA LEU A 399 -14.84 14.77 -6.04
C LEU A 399 -14.90 13.96 -7.34
N LEU A 400 -14.26 12.79 -7.36
CA LEU A 400 -14.40 11.80 -8.43
C LEU A 400 -14.60 10.43 -7.79
N VAL A 401 -15.61 9.68 -8.20
CA VAL A 401 -15.91 8.33 -7.69
C VAL A 401 -16.06 7.38 -8.88
N ASN A 402 -15.18 6.40 -8.96
CA ASN A 402 -15.18 5.36 -9.99
C ASN A 402 -15.24 3.97 -9.35
N GLY A 403 -15.88 3.02 -10.02
CA GLY A 403 -15.95 1.63 -9.57
C GLY A 403 -15.51 0.65 -10.65
N GLU A 404 -14.64 -0.29 -10.29
CA GLU A 404 -14.20 -1.43 -11.11
C GLU A 404 -15.19 -2.58 -10.99
N ILE A 405 -15.62 -3.12 -12.13
CA ILE A 405 -16.52 -4.28 -12.20
C ILE A 405 -15.72 -5.58 -12.04
N VAL A 406 -16.20 -6.45 -11.17
CA VAL A 406 -15.76 -7.84 -10.99
C VAL A 406 -16.97 -8.73 -11.21
N GLN A 407 -16.81 -9.79 -12.00
CA GLN A 407 -17.90 -10.72 -12.29
C GLN A 407 -17.94 -11.87 -11.30
N ASP A 408 -19.14 -12.24 -10.87
CA ASP A 408 -19.38 -13.48 -10.14
C ASP A 408 -20.03 -14.53 -11.03
N ILE A 409 -19.23 -15.52 -11.42
CA ILE A 409 -19.63 -16.66 -12.26
C ILE A 409 -20.13 -17.83 -11.39
N THR A 410 -19.98 -17.75 -10.05
CA THR A 410 -20.34 -18.83 -9.14
C THR A 410 -21.82 -18.84 -8.73
N SER A 411 -22.58 -17.79 -9.06
CA SER A 411 -23.99 -17.60 -8.67
C SER A 411 -25.02 -18.34 -9.56
N GLY A 412 -24.61 -19.39 -10.29
CA GLY A 412 -25.50 -20.21 -11.13
C GLY A 412 -25.67 -19.67 -12.56
N THR A 413 -26.86 -19.77 -13.16
CA THR A 413 -27.13 -19.48 -14.58
C THR A 413 -27.01 -17.99 -14.99
N LYS A 414 -26.74 -17.08 -14.05
CA LYS A 414 -26.64 -15.62 -14.28
C LYS A 414 -25.30 -15.10 -13.78
N ILE A 415 -24.56 -14.42 -14.68
CA ILE A 415 -23.32 -13.70 -14.34
C ILE A 415 -23.72 -12.38 -13.67
N LEU A 416 -23.24 -12.15 -12.44
CA LEU A 416 -23.48 -10.89 -11.72
C LEU A 416 -22.27 -9.95 -11.90
N SER A 417 -22.52 -8.65 -12.10
CA SER A 417 -21.48 -7.63 -12.27
C SER A 417 -21.37 -6.77 -11.02
N LEU A 418 -20.39 -7.01 -10.14
CA LEU A 418 -20.29 -6.34 -8.84
C LEU A 418 -19.17 -5.28 -8.83
N PHE A 419 -19.25 -4.25 -7.98
CA PHE A 419 -18.12 -3.34 -7.77
C PHE A 419 -17.05 -3.96 -6.89
N GLY A 420 -15.99 -4.49 -7.48
CA GLY A 420 -14.91 -5.15 -6.73
C GLY A 420 -13.86 -4.21 -6.16
N ARG A 421 -13.72 -3.00 -6.73
CA ARG A 421 -12.82 -1.94 -6.23
C ARG A 421 -13.41 -0.56 -6.50
N LEU A 422 -13.09 0.42 -5.65
CA LEU A 422 -13.47 1.81 -5.86
C LEU A 422 -12.24 2.72 -5.89
N GLY A 423 -12.22 3.67 -6.83
CA GLY A 423 -11.28 4.78 -6.84
C GLY A 423 -12.02 6.07 -6.50
N ILE A 424 -11.58 6.78 -5.47
CA ILE A 424 -12.20 8.04 -5.03
C ILE A 424 -11.14 9.13 -4.97
N THR A 425 -11.34 10.23 -5.68
CA THR A 425 -10.52 11.43 -5.53
C THR A 425 -11.26 12.41 -4.62
N LEU A 426 -10.56 12.90 -3.58
CA LEU A 426 -11.04 13.92 -2.66
C LEU A 426 -10.04 15.08 -2.69
N GLY A 427 -10.41 16.16 -3.38
CA GLY A 427 -9.55 17.30 -3.65
C GLY A 427 -8.26 16.88 -4.34
N SER A 428 -7.14 17.02 -3.63
CA SER A 428 -5.80 16.70 -4.12
C SER A 428 -5.38 15.23 -3.92
N SER A 429 -6.11 14.45 -3.14
CA SER A 429 -5.73 13.08 -2.78
C SER A 429 -6.55 12.02 -3.50
N ARG A 430 -5.93 10.89 -3.82
CA ARG A 430 -6.57 9.72 -4.43
C ARG A 430 -6.63 8.56 -3.47
N LEU A 431 -7.82 8.03 -3.28
CA LEU A 431 -8.11 6.90 -2.43
C LEU A 431 -8.50 5.70 -3.29
N PHE A 432 -7.95 4.55 -2.95
CA PHE A 432 -8.23 3.30 -3.62
C PHE A 432 -8.71 2.28 -2.61
N PHE A 433 -9.98 1.93 -2.72
CA PHE A 433 -10.67 0.98 -1.86
C PHE A 433 -10.62 -0.40 -2.51
N SER A 434 -9.97 -1.33 -1.82
CA SER A 434 -9.93 -2.74 -2.15
C SER A 434 -10.39 -3.57 -0.95
N PRO A 435 -10.88 -4.80 -1.13
CA PRO A 435 -11.36 -5.61 -0.01
C PRO A 435 -10.33 -5.79 1.12
N ASP A 436 -9.04 -5.80 0.79
CA ASP A 436 -7.95 -5.99 1.76
C ASP A 436 -7.56 -4.70 2.50
N ARG A 437 -7.62 -3.55 1.81
CA ARG A 437 -7.09 -2.28 2.32
C ARG A 437 -7.62 -1.06 1.56
N ILE A 438 -7.48 0.10 2.19
CA ILE A 438 -7.71 1.41 1.60
C ILE A 438 -6.33 2.06 1.40
N LEU A 439 -5.95 2.39 0.17
CA LEU A 439 -4.72 3.09 -0.14
C LEU A 439 -5.01 4.57 -0.34
N ILE A 440 -4.20 5.45 0.25
CA ILE A 440 -4.27 6.90 0.05
C ILE A 440 -2.95 7.34 -0.60
N ASP A 441 -3.06 7.98 -1.76
CA ASP A 441 -1.98 8.46 -2.64
C ASP A 441 -0.90 7.42 -2.95
N SER A 442 -1.28 6.14 -2.98
CA SER A 442 -0.37 5.01 -3.20
C SER A 442 0.82 4.95 -2.21
N LYS A 443 0.72 5.66 -1.07
CA LYS A 443 1.78 5.79 -0.05
C LYS A 443 1.33 5.29 1.31
N MET A 444 0.09 5.57 1.69
CA MET A 444 -0.48 5.24 2.98
C MET A 444 -1.51 4.14 2.81
N SER A 445 -1.42 3.10 3.63
CA SER A 445 -2.39 2.00 3.66
C SER A 445 -3.15 2.05 4.97
N VAL A 446 -4.47 2.12 4.89
CA VAL A 446 -5.40 2.14 6.01
C VAL A 446 -6.23 0.86 5.99
N SER A 447 -6.51 0.30 7.16
CA SER A 447 -7.28 -0.94 7.29
C SER A 447 -8.75 -0.63 7.55
N TRP A 448 -9.64 -1.38 6.88
CA TRP A 448 -11.08 -1.41 7.16
C TRP A 448 -11.44 -1.75 8.60
N LYS A 449 -10.51 -2.35 9.37
CA LYS A 449 -10.74 -2.82 10.74
C LYS A 449 -10.33 -1.81 11.81
N LYS A 450 -9.73 -0.68 11.44
CA LYS A 450 -9.25 0.34 12.37
C LYS A 450 -10.09 1.60 12.19
N PRO A 451 -11.01 1.92 13.12
CA PRO A 451 -11.78 3.14 13.02
C PRO A 451 -10.85 4.36 13.04
N CYS A 452 -11.00 5.26 12.09
CA CYS A 452 -10.21 6.49 12.04
C CYS A 452 -10.91 7.60 11.28
N ARG A 453 -10.70 8.84 11.72
CA ARG A 453 -11.07 10.03 10.96
C ARG A 453 -9.85 10.60 10.26
N ILE A 454 -10.01 10.89 8.98
CA ILE A 454 -9.00 11.49 8.11
C ILE A 454 -9.64 12.70 7.45
N THR A 455 -9.08 13.88 7.68
CA THR A 455 -9.51 15.09 6.95
C THR A 455 -8.57 15.29 5.77
N ILE A 456 -9.13 15.35 4.57
CA ILE A 456 -8.43 15.57 3.30
C ILE A 456 -9.06 16.78 2.65
N ASP A 457 -8.31 17.87 2.53
CA ASP A 457 -8.83 19.16 2.06
C ASP A 457 -10.12 19.57 2.80
N LYS A 458 -11.26 19.66 2.09
CA LYS A 458 -12.58 20.00 2.64
C LYS A 458 -13.42 18.77 3.00
N PHE A 459 -12.88 17.56 2.80
CA PHE A 459 -13.57 16.31 3.03
C PHE A 459 -13.16 15.69 4.36
N ASN A 460 -14.13 15.09 5.04
CA ASN A 460 -13.88 14.25 6.21
C ASN A 460 -14.21 12.80 5.86
N LEU A 461 -13.21 11.95 5.95
CA LEU A 461 -13.35 10.51 5.81
C LEU A 461 -13.38 9.88 7.21
N VAL A 462 -14.40 9.11 7.52
CA VAL A 462 -14.53 8.36 8.76
C VAL A 462 -14.62 6.88 8.40
N ILE A 463 -13.57 6.13 8.70
CA ILE A 463 -13.58 4.68 8.66
C ILE A 463 -14.20 4.23 9.97
N HIS A 464 -15.32 3.50 9.89
CA HIS A 464 -16.01 2.95 11.06
C HIS A 464 -15.52 1.53 11.37
N ASP A 465 -15.92 0.98 12.51
CA ASP A 465 -15.76 -0.44 12.74
C ASP A 465 -16.69 -1.21 11.78
N ARG A 466 -16.30 -2.43 11.38
CA ARG A 466 -17.13 -3.36 10.59
C ARG A 466 -17.28 -3.08 9.07
N GLN A 467 -16.25 -2.55 8.42
CA GLN A 467 -16.12 -2.49 6.94
C GLN A 467 -16.91 -1.35 6.26
N ASN A 468 -17.16 -0.24 6.98
CA ASN A 468 -17.93 0.90 6.48
C ASN A 468 -17.03 2.15 6.48
N VAL A 469 -17.18 2.99 5.45
CA VAL A 469 -16.47 4.28 5.37
C VAL A 469 -17.44 5.38 4.98
N THR A 470 -17.50 6.42 5.80
CA THR A 470 -18.30 7.62 5.52
C THR A 470 -17.38 8.72 5.02
N VAL A 471 -17.77 9.39 3.93
CA VAL A 471 -17.11 10.56 3.37
C VAL A 471 -18.10 11.73 3.47
N THR A 472 -17.70 12.83 4.09
CA THR A 472 -18.53 14.04 4.16
C THR A 472 -17.81 15.26 3.60
N HIS A 473 -18.57 16.19 3.02
CA HIS A 473 -18.10 17.49 2.55
C HIS A 473 -19.06 18.59 3.00
N GLY A 474 -18.61 19.42 3.95
CA GLY A 474 -19.50 20.35 4.66
C GLY A 474 -20.67 19.63 5.34
N ASP A 475 -21.79 20.34 5.48
CA ASP A 475 -23.05 19.79 6.02
C ASP A 475 -24.00 19.27 4.92
N GLY A 476 -23.61 19.41 3.65
CA GLY A 476 -24.50 19.14 2.50
C GLY A 476 -24.24 17.82 1.76
N MET A 477 -23.09 17.16 1.96
CA MET A 477 -22.80 15.88 1.29
C MET A 477 -22.31 14.82 2.26
N ARG A 478 -22.96 13.67 2.22
CA ARG A 478 -22.61 12.48 3.00
C ARG A 478 -22.75 11.22 2.15
N MET A 479 -21.63 10.54 1.96
CA MET A 479 -21.52 9.31 1.17
C MET A 479 -20.98 8.18 2.04
N LEU A 480 -21.67 7.05 2.06
CA LEU A 480 -21.30 5.84 2.77
C LEU A 480 -20.87 4.76 1.77
N ILE A 481 -19.72 4.16 2.05
CA ILE A 481 -19.13 3.04 1.30
C ILE A 481 -19.16 1.82 2.20
N GLN A 482 -19.81 0.76 1.74
CA GLN A 482 -19.95 -0.49 2.48
C GLN A 482 -19.21 -1.61 1.76
N LEU A 483 -18.26 -2.26 2.42
CA LEU A 483 -17.64 -3.48 1.91
C LEU A 483 -18.43 -4.70 2.37
N HIS A 484 -18.70 -5.61 1.45
CA HIS A 484 -19.32 -6.90 1.69
C HIS A 484 -18.33 -8.02 1.39
N THR A 485 -17.89 -8.74 2.43
CA THR A 485 -17.03 -9.92 2.28
C THR A 485 -17.85 -11.21 2.27
N ARG A 486 -17.71 -12.05 1.22
CA ARG A 486 -18.35 -13.37 1.09
C ARG A 486 -17.29 -14.46 0.91
N ILE A 487 -17.53 -15.66 1.44
CA ILE A 487 -16.55 -16.77 1.43
C ILE A 487 -16.41 -17.41 0.04
N LYS A 488 -17.52 -17.54 -0.70
CA LYS A 488 -17.59 -18.26 -1.99
C LYS A 488 -17.83 -17.35 -3.21
N HIS A 489 -17.97 -16.05 -2.97
CA HIS A 489 -18.28 -15.05 -3.99
C HIS A 489 -17.27 -13.90 -3.86
N PRO A 490 -16.97 -13.17 -4.95
CA PRO A 490 -16.10 -12.00 -4.87
C PRO A 490 -16.64 -10.99 -3.85
N SER A 491 -15.72 -10.38 -3.09
CA SER A 491 -16.08 -9.26 -2.21
C SER A 491 -16.40 -8.05 -3.07
N TYR A 492 -17.40 -7.27 -2.66
CA TYR A 492 -17.88 -6.14 -3.44
C TYR A 492 -18.23 -4.94 -2.55
N PHE A 493 -18.42 -3.79 -3.19
CA PHE A 493 -18.73 -2.52 -2.56
C PHE A 493 -20.13 -2.07 -2.93
N ASP A 494 -20.86 -1.59 -1.94
CA ASP A 494 -22.08 -0.83 -2.11
C ASP A 494 -21.81 0.64 -1.78
N LEU A 495 -22.44 1.54 -2.53
CA LEU A 495 -22.31 2.99 -2.39
C LEU A 495 -23.66 3.59 -2.04
N PHE A 496 -23.71 4.39 -0.99
CA PHE A 496 -24.90 5.09 -0.53
C PHE A 496 -24.60 6.58 -0.45
N LEU A 497 -25.49 7.41 -0.96
CA LEU A 497 -25.38 8.85 -0.94
C LEU A 497 -26.59 9.39 -0.18
N GLU A 498 -26.37 9.71 1.10
CA GLU A 498 -27.41 10.04 2.08
C GLU A 498 -27.83 11.52 1.96
N ASP A 499 -26.86 12.44 2.00
CA ASP A 499 -27.10 13.87 1.81
C ASP A 499 -26.45 14.32 0.50
N ASN A 500 -27.19 15.11 -0.29
CA ASN A 500 -26.81 15.43 -1.66
C ASN A 500 -26.97 16.91 -2.04
N ASP A 501 -27.23 17.79 -1.07
CA ASP A 501 -27.29 19.24 -1.26
C ASP A 501 -25.90 19.89 -1.44
N GLY A 502 -24.84 19.14 -1.20
CA GLY A 502 -23.45 19.61 -1.24
C GLY A 502 -22.75 19.43 -2.59
N PHE A 503 -23.43 18.93 -3.64
CA PHE A 503 -22.90 18.88 -5.00
C PHE A 503 -23.01 20.23 -5.70
N SER A 504 -22.09 20.50 -6.63
CA SER A 504 -22.17 21.66 -7.50
C SER A 504 -23.18 21.45 -8.63
N SER A 505 -23.58 22.56 -9.27
CA SER A 505 -24.43 22.51 -10.48
C SER A 505 -23.75 21.79 -11.65
N GLY A 506 -22.43 21.59 -11.60
CA GLY A 506 -21.64 20.88 -12.61
C GLY A 506 -21.46 19.38 -12.34
N ALA A 507 -22.09 18.82 -11.30
CA ALA A 507 -21.96 17.40 -10.99
C ALA A 507 -22.46 16.51 -12.16
N SER A 508 -21.63 15.55 -12.56
CA SER A 508 -21.86 14.62 -13.65
C SER A 508 -21.50 13.17 -13.24
N GLY A 509 -21.42 12.25 -14.20
CA GLY A 509 -21.36 10.80 -13.93
C GLY A 509 -22.74 10.17 -13.78
N ILE A 510 -22.78 8.84 -13.57
CA ILE A 510 -24.02 8.06 -13.55
C ILE A 510 -24.99 8.57 -12.47
N ILE A 511 -24.51 8.93 -11.29
CA ILE A 511 -25.34 9.43 -10.17
C ILE A 511 -25.39 10.96 -10.18
N GLY A 512 -24.25 11.63 -10.35
CA GLY A 512 -24.15 13.09 -10.19
C GLY A 512 -25.05 13.88 -11.14
N LYS A 513 -25.23 13.39 -12.38
CA LYS A 513 -26.06 14.07 -13.38
C LYS A 513 -27.53 14.21 -12.98
N PHE A 514 -28.06 13.29 -12.18
CA PHE A 514 -29.48 13.29 -11.81
C PHE A 514 -29.83 14.31 -10.72
N LYS A 515 -28.84 15.02 -10.16
CA LYS A 515 -29.09 16.07 -9.15
C LYS A 515 -29.74 17.32 -9.73
N ASN A 516 -29.35 17.70 -10.95
CA ASN A 516 -29.85 18.90 -11.62
C ASN A 516 -30.89 18.58 -12.70
N ILE A 517 -31.47 17.39 -12.65
CA ILE A 517 -32.47 16.93 -13.62
C ILE A 517 -33.84 16.90 -12.96
N ALA A 518 -34.82 17.51 -13.62
CA ALA A 518 -36.22 17.30 -13.32
C ALA A 518 -36.86 16.41 -14.40
N PHE A 519 -37.60 15.40 -13.97
CA PHE A 519 -38.47 14.59 -14.80
C PHE A 519 -39.93 15.04 -14.61
N HIS A 520 -40.70 14.98 -15.69
CA HIS A 520 -42.16 15.10 -15.62
C HIS A 520 -42.79 13.73 -15.88
N ILE A 521 -43.66 13.28 -14.99
CA ILE A 521 -44.38 12.01 -15.18
C ILE A 521 -45.61 12.29 -16.04
N SER A 522 -45.68 11.64 -17.20
CA SER A 522 -46.90 11.55 -17.99
C SER A 522 -47.47 10.14 -17.82
N PHE A 523 -48.68 10.06 -17.28
CA PHE A 523 -49.44 8.81 -17.30
C PHE A 523 -50.10 8.70 -18.67
N GLN A 524 -49.75 7.68 -19.46
CA GLN A 524 -50.52 7.38 -20.66
C GLN A 524 -51.95 7.06 -20.23
N SER A 525 -52.88 7.84 -20.77
CA SER A 525 -54.30 7.73 -20.51
C SER A 525 -54.78 6.30 -20.84
N ILE A 526 -55.51 5.71 -19.89
CA ILE A 526 -56.29 4.49 -20.04
C ILE A 526 -55.42 3.23 -20.22
N SER A 527 -54.67 2.87 -19.18
CA SER A 527 -54.49 1.45 -18.87
C SER A 527 -54.79 1.25 -17.39
N THR A 528 -55.51 0.19 -17.07
CA THR A 528 -55.85 -0.27 -15.71
C THR A 528 -54.62 -0.69 -14.88
N ASP A 529 -53.43 -0.40 -15.37
CA ASP A 529 -52.14 -0.87 -14.88
C ASP A 529 -51.40 0.33 -14.26
N GLN A 530 -51.65 0.60 -12.97
CA GLN A 530 -50.98 1.66 -12.19
C GLN A 530 -49.45 1.51 -12.11
N ASP A 531 -48.91 0.43 -12.67
CA ASP A 531 -47.49 0.09 -12.63
C ASP A 531 -46.74 0.49 -13.91
N LYS A 532 -47.32 1.28 -14.83
CA LYS A 532 -46.64 1.83 -16.02
C LYS A 532 -46.79 3.35 -16.11
N ALA A 533 -45.70 4.04 -16.43
CA ALA A 533 -45.70 5.48 -16.68
C ALA A 533 -44.64 5.85 -17.73
N THR A 534 -44.71 7.08 -18.24
CA THR A 534 -43.67 7.64 -19.11
C THR A 534 -43.01 8.82 -18.42
N LEU A 535 -41.71 8.73 -18.17
CA LEU A 535 -40.92 9.85 -17.68
C LEU A 535 -40.45 10.72 -18.85
N MET A 536 -40.75 12.00 -18.78
CA MET A 536 -40.33 12.99 -19.76
C MET A 536 -39.09 13.72 -19.25
N TYR A 537 -38.02 13.70 -20.03
CA TYR A 537 -36.81 14.49 -19.78
C TYR A 537 -36.31 15.11 -21.07
N ARG A 538 -36.20 16.44 -21.10
CA ARG A 538 -35.91 17.22 -22.32
C ARG A 538 -36.86 16.85 -23.46
N HIS A 539 -36.37 16.16 -24.50
CA HIS A 539 -37.15 15.69 -25.65
C HIS A 539 -37.31 14.15 -25.67
N LYS A 540 -36.94 13.48 -24.58
CA LYS A 540 -36.98 12.02 -24.45
C LYS A 540 -38.19 11.56 -23.66
N GLN A 541 -38.80 10.50 -24.15
CA GLN A 541 -39.89 9.77 -23.49
C GLN A 541 -39.35 8.43 -23.01
N ILE A 542 -39.32 8.21 -21.71
CA ILE A 542 -38.73 7.01 -21.11
C ILE A 542 -39.85 6.15 -20.52
N PRO A 543 -40.16 4.99 -21.10
CA PRO A 543 -41.16 4.09 -20.53
C PRO A 543 -40.60 3.45 -19.25
N VAL A 544 -41.33 3.60 -18.15
CA VAL A 544 -40.95 3.06 -16.85
C VAL A 544 -42.04 2.20 -16.25
N ARG A 545 -41.63 1.28 -15.37
CA ARG A 545 -42.55 0.45 -14.58
C ARG A 545 -42.34 0.63 -13.09
N ARG A 546 -43.41 0.68 -12.33
CA ARG A 546 -43.33 0.76 -10.88
C ARG A 546 -42.84 -0.59 -10.33
N ARG A 547 -41.81 -0.57 -9.49
CA ARG A 547 -41.32 -1.73 -8.75
C ARG A 547 -41.18 -1.38 -7.27
N ASN A 548 -41.37 -2.37 -6.40
CA ASN A 548 -41.08 -2.21 -5.00
C ASN A 548 -39.61 -1.85 -4.81
N ASN A 549 -39.35 -0.83 -4.00
CA ASN A 549 -38.01 -0.49 -3.60
C ASN A 549 -37.50 -1.61 -2.68
N PRO A 550 -36.43 -2.33 -3.05
CA PRO A 550 -35.94 -3.44 -2.23
C PRO A 550 -35.41 -3.01 -0.86
N PHE A 551 -35.21 -1.71 -0.64
CA PHE A 551 -34.38 -1.17 0.43
C PHE A 551 -35.09 -0.12 1.29
N ALA A 552 -36.36 0.15 1.04
CA ALA A 552 -37.19 0.96 1.91
C ALA A 552 -38.58 0.34 1.95
N LYS A 553 -38.99 -0.07 3.16
CA LYS A 553 -40.29 -0.68 3.39
C LYS A 553 -41.37 0.33 2.98
N ASP A 554 -42.32 -0.10 2.16
CA ASP A 554 -43.42 0.72 1.66
C ASP A 554 -43.03 1.89 0.72
N SER A 555 -41.91 1.80 0.02
CA SER A 555 -41.57 2.72 -1.08
C SER A 555 -41.38 1.99 -2.42
N PHE A 556 -41.44 2.75 -3.53
CA PHE A 556 -41.33 2.23 -4.89
C PHE A 556 -40.32 3.02 -5.71
N CYS A 557 -39.79 2.39 -6.77
CA CYS A 557 -38.94 3.04 -7.76
C CYS A 557 -39.52 2.84 -9.17
N TRP A 558 -39.25 3.81 -10.05
CA TRP A 558 -39.57 3.73 -11.47
C TRP A 558 -38.44 3.03 -12.20
N HIS A 559 -38.69 1.78 -12.57
CA HIS A 559 -37.73 0.92 -13.24
C HIS A 559 -37.75 1.11 -14.76
N GLY A 560 -36.57 1.32 -15.35
CA GLY A 560 -36.36 1.40 -16.79
C GLY A 560 -34.98 0.85 -17.18
N ARG A 561 -34.66 0.86 -18.47
CA ARG A 561 -33.33 0.44 -18.95
C ARG A 561 -32.33 1.58 -18.75
N ALA A 562 -31.08 1.24 -18.42
CA ALA A 562 -30.06 2.24 -18.16
C ALA A 562 -29.83 3.15 -19.37
N GLU A 563 -29.88 2.60 -20.59
CA GLU A 563 -29.66 3.32 -21.85
C GLU A 563 -30.76 4.35 -22.12
N ASP A 564 -31.97 4.14 -21.58
CA ASP A 564 -33.06 5.09 -21.71
C ASP A 564 -32.84 6.32 -20.79
N PHE A 565 -32.13 6.13 -19.66
CA PHE A 565 -31.78 7.19 -18.72
C PHE A 565 -30.40 7.82 -18.97
N ILE A 566 -29.52 7.12 -19.69
CA ILE A 566 -28.11 7.47 -19.88
C ILE A 566 -27.75 7.33 -21.36
N ASP A 567 -27.72 8.48 -22.03
CA ASP A 567 -27.56 8.62 -23.48
C ASP A 567 -26.30 7.94 -24.03
N ASP A 568 -25.17 8.03 -23.31
CA ASP A 568 -23.90 7.39 -23.69
C ASP A 568 -23.22 6.73 -22.47
N ILE A 569 -23.65 5.52 -22.10
CA ILE A 569 -23.00 4.75 -21.01
C ILE A 569 -21.51 4.48 -21.29
N GLU A 570 -21.12 4.41 -22.58
CA GLU A 570 -19.73 4.26 -22.99
C GLU A 570 -18.84 5.45 -22.61
N GLU A 571 -19.39 6.68 -22.60
CA GLU A 571 -18.68 7.89 -22.19
C GLU A 571 -18.28 7.84 -20.70
N PHE A 572 -19.07 7.12 -19.89
CA PHE A 572 -18.82 6.90 -18.47
C PHE A 572 -17.99 5.65 -18.17
N THR A 573 -17.42 5.01 -19.21
CA THR A 573 -16.63 3.78 -19.07
C THR A 573 -15.19 4.00 -19.55
N TYR A 574 -14.22 3.85 -18.65
CA TYR A 574 -12.79 4.04 -18.96
C TYR A 574 -11.99 2.76 -18.73
N GLY A 575 -10.89 2.57 -19.48
CA GLY A 575 -10.06 1.37 -19.41
C GLY A 575 -9.04 1.30 -18.26
N LYS A 576 -8.98 2.28 -17.35
CA LYS A 576 -8.04 2.28 -16.21
C LYS A 576 -8.62 3.00 -14.99
N LEU A 577 -8.52 2.38 -13.80
CA LEU A 577 -8.88 3.07 -12.57
C LEU A 577 -7.90 4.21 -12.37
N CYS A 578 -8.36 5.28 -11.73
CA CYS A 578 -7.49 6.31 -11.21
C CYS A 578 -6.57 5.69 -10.13
N SER A 579 -5.48 5.07 -10.57
CA SER A 579 -4.39 4.56 -9.74
C SER A 579 -3.39 5.66 -9.42
#